data_AF-A0A2D6X1M2-F1
#
_entry.id   AF-A0A2D6X1M2-F1
#
_cell.length_a   1.000
_cell.length_b   1.000
_cell.length_c   1.000
_cell.angle_alpha   90.00
_cell.angle_beta   90.00
_cell.angle_gamma   90.00
#
_symmetry.space_group_name_H-M   'P 1'
#
loop_
_entity.id
_entity.type
_entity.pdbx_description
1 polymer ?
#
loop_
_entity_poly.entity_id
_entity_poly.type
_entity_poly.pdbx_seq_one_letter_code
_entity_poly.pdbx_strand_id
1 'polypeptide(L)'
;MRNPDEKIRKKIKKMDLNGPVLQIVVGLVVFYLGLKMFSGGMKSIGRIEWLEVFVSNPLLVFFGAIACTLAWQSSSLSTAAIVGLVASGVLPMPSAVAAVLGANIGTTGTIWLAGVFASDGVPTGAVKQIAMVHSGVNVLMAAILLPFIHFISRFVSRL
;
A
#
# COMPACT_ATOMS: atom_id res chain seq x y z
N MET A 1 11.39 -9.81 55.33
CA MET A 1 10.36 -10.17 54.33
C MET A 1 10.65 -9.38 53.06
N ARG A 2 10.87 -10.03 51.91
CA ARG A 2 11.31 -9.36 50.68
C ARG A 2 10.14 -8.59 50.07
N ASN A 3 10.31 -7.28 49.90
CA ASN A 3 9.25 -6.36 49.48
C ASN A 3 8.62 -6.82 48.13
N PRO A 4 7.29 -7.03 48.03
CA PRO A 4 6.62 -7.46 46.80
C PRO A 4 6.97 -6.61 45.57
N ASP A 5 7.23 -5.32 45.76
CA ASP A 5 7.60 -4.38 44.69
C ASP A 5 8.95 -4.72 44.05
N GLU A 6 9.88 -5.26 44.84
CA GLU A 6 11.23 -5.63 44.40
C GLU A 6 11.20 -6.90 43.52
N LYS A 7 10.25 -7.82 43.80
CA LYS A 7 10.02 -9.01 42.96
C LYS A 7 9.45 -8.63 41.60
N ILE A 8 8.51 -7.70 41.55
CA ILE A 8 7.87 -7.24 40.30
C ILE A 8 8.90 -6.50 39.44
N ARG A 9 9.67 -5.56 40.01
CA ARG A 9 10.74 -4.84 39.29
C ARG A 9 11.80 -5.78 38.70
N LYS A 10 12.23 -6.82 39.43
CA LYS A 10 13.17 -7.83 38.92
C LYS A 10 12.58 -8.69 37.80
N LYS A 11 11.26 -8.94 37.82
CA LYS A 11 10.54 -9.70 36.78
C LYS A 11 10.38 -8.88 35.50
N ILE A 12 10.05 -7.59 35.60
CA ILE A 12 9.96 -6.65 34.46
C ILE A 12 11.33 -6.42 33.83
N LYS A 13 12.40 -6.29 34.64
CA LYS A 13 13.77 -6.12 34.12
C LYS A 13 14.33 -7.40 33.46
N LYS A 14 13.72 -8.56 33.72
CA LYS A 14 14.02 -9.85 33.07
C LYS A 14 13.13 -10.15 31.87
N MET A 15 12.02 -9.42 31.69
CA MET A 15 11.27 -9.47 30.44
C MET A 15 12.14 -8.81 29.38
N ASP A 16 12.52 -9.58 28.38
CA ASP A 16 13.18 -9.04 27.20
C ASP A 16 12.14 -8.26 26.39
N LEU A 17 11.97 -6.98 26.73
CA LEU A 17 11.10 -6.05 26.00
C LEU A 17 11.58 -5.80 24.56
N ASN A 18 12.75 -6.32 24.19
CA ASN A 18 13.25 -6.30 22.82
C ASN A 18 13.09 -7.66 22.12
N GLY A 19 12.34 -8.59 22.74
CA GLY A 19 12.02 -9.87 22.15
C GLY A 19 11.27 -9.70 20.81
N PRO A 20 11.67 -10.42 19.75
CA PRO A 20 11.02 -10.32 18.43
C PRO A 20 9.50 -10.48 18.49
N VAL A 21 9.00 -11.35 19.38
CA VAL A 21 7.57 -11.59 19.59
C VAL A 21 6.85 -10.33 20.09
N LEU A 22 7.44 -9.60 21.05
CA LEU A 22 6.83 -8.38 21.58
C LEU A 22 6.80 -7.28 20.52
N GLN A 23 7.89 -7.14 19.74
CA GLN A 23 7.94 -6.18 18.63
C GLN A 23 6.88 -6.47 17.56
N ILE A 24 6.69 -7.74 17.19
CA ILE A 24 5.64 -8.16 16.27
C ILE A 24 4.25 -7.80 16.81
N VAL A 25 3.98 -8.10 18.07
CA VAL A 25 2.67 -7.81 18.70
C VAL A 25 2.42 -6.30 18.77
N VAL A 26 3.40 -5.50 19.19
CA VAL A 26 3.29 -4.04 19.23
C VAL A 26 3.07 -3.47 17.83
N GLY A 27 3.83 -3.94 16.84
CA GLY A 27 3.67 -3.53 15.44
C GLY A 27 2.28 -3.84 14.88
N LEU A 28 1.74 -5.03 15.16
CA LEU A 28 0.37 -5.43 14.79
C LEU A 28 -0.68 -4.52 15.42
N VAL A 29 -0.54 -4.17 16.70
CA VAL A 29 -1.47 -3.27 17.39
C VAL A 29 -1.45 -1.88 16.75
N VAL A 30 -0.27 -1.31 16.51
CA VAL A 30 -0.12 0.01 15.86
C VAL A 30 -0.66 -0.02 14.43
N PHE A 31 -0.38 -1.08 13.66
CA PHE A 31 -0.90 -1.26 12.31
C PHE A 31 -2.43 -1.32 12.30
N TYR A 32 -3.04 -2.10 13.20
CA TYR A 32 -4.49 -2.20 13.33
C TYR A 32 -5.13 -0.85 13.71
N LEU A 33 -4.52 -0.10 14.62
CA LEU A 33 -4.98 1.25 14.97
C LEU A 33 -4.92 2.19 13.77
N GLY A 34 -3.81 2.17 13.02
CA GLY A 34 -3.64 2.93 11.78
C GLY A 34 -4.72 2.58 10.75
N LEU A 35 -4.99 1.29 10.53
CA LEU A 35 -6.06 0.81 9.65
C LEU A 35 -7.44 1.28 10.13
N LYS A 36 -7.71 1.25 11.44
CA LYS A 36 -8.99 1.70 12.00
C LYS A 36 -9.20 3.21 11.81
N MET A 37 -8.16 4.01 12.03
CA MET A 37 -8.18 5.45 11.80
C MET A 37 -8.35 5.79 10.32
N PHE A 38 -7.60 5.09 9.45
CA PHE A 38 -7.65 5.26 8.01
C PHE A 38 -9.02 4.88 7.43
N SER A 39 -9.58 3.74 7.85
CA SER A 39 -10.94 3.29 7.52
C SER A 39 -12.01 4.28 8.00
N GLY A 40 -11.87 4.81 9.23
CA GLY A 40 -12.76 5.84 9.76
C GLY A 40 -12.72 7.14 8.95
N GLY A 41 -11.52 7.60 8.60
CA GLY A 41 -11.32 8.76 7.73
C GLY A 41 -11.93 8.55 6.34
N MET A 42 -11.68 7.39 5.73
CA MET A 42 -12.23 7.03 4.42
C MET A 42 -13.75 6.89 4.43
N LYS A 43 -14.37 6.38 5.49
CA LYS A 43 -15.84 6.38 5.64
C LYS A 43 -16.42 7.78 5.77
N SER A 44 -15.71 8.71 6.42
CA SER A 44 -16.12 10.11 6.54
C SER A 44 -16.04 10.84 5.19
N ILE A 45 -14.97 10.60 4.43
CA ILE A 45 -14.75 11.19 3.10
C ILE A 45 -15.60 10.48 2.02
N GLY A 46 -15.89 9.19 2.17
CA GLY A 46 -16.74 8.42 1.25
C GLY A 46 -18.21 8.83 1.27
N ARG A 47 -18.63 9.66 2.24
CA ARG A 47 -19.93 10.36 2.22
C ARG A 47 -19.96 11.55 1.27
N ILE A 48 -18.83 11.87 0.64
CA ILE A 48 -18.74 12.86 -0.41
C ILE A 48 -18.95 12.14 -1.74
N GLU A 49 -20.02 12.48 -2.46
CA GLU A 49 -20.48 11.79 -3.68
C GLU A 49 -19.37 11.58 -4.73
N TRP A 50 -18.47 12.55 -4.90
CA TRP A 50 -17.37 12.43 -5.88
C TRP A 50 -16.38 11.31 -5.54
N LEU A 51 -16.20 11.00 -4.26
CA LEU A 51 -15.28 9.96 -3.81
C LEU A 51 -15.87 8.57 -4.05
N GLU A 52 -17.18 8.43 -3.89
CA GLU A 52 -17.88 7.19 -4.22
C GLU A 52 -17.81 6.89 -5.71
N VAL A 53 -17.99 7.91 -6.57
CA VAL A 53 -17.77 7.81 -8.02
C VAL A 53 -16.31 7.45 -8.34
N PHE A 54 -15.36 8.03 -7.62
CA PHE A 54 -13.94 7.73 -7.81
C PHE A 54 -13.62 6.27 -7.49
N VAL A 55 -14.06 5.80 -6.31
CA VAL A 55 -13.72 4.47 -5.79
C VAL A 55 -14.48 3.35 -6.54
N SER A 56 -15.67 3.65 -7.07
CA SER A 56 -16.46 2.72 -7.87
C SER A 56 -15.96 2.54 -9.30
N ASN A 57 -15.14 3.46 -9.83
CA ASN A 57 -14.59 3.37 -11.18
C ASN A 57 -13.16 2.80 -11.15
N PRO A 58 -12.94 1.55 -11.61
CA PRO A 58 -11.61 0.92 -11.56
C PRO A 58 -10.53 1.70 -12.32
N LEU A 59 -10.88 2.41 -13.39
CA LEU A 59 -9.91 3.21 -14.15
C LEU A 59 -9.47 4.45 -13.37
N LEU A 60 -10.39 5.14 -12.69
CA LEU A 60 -10.04 6.27 -11.84
C LEU A 60 -9.17 5.83 -10.67
N VAL A 61 -9.51 4.70 -10.04
CA VAL A 61 -8.69 4.11 -8.98
C VAL A 61 -7.31 3.68 -9.47
N PHE A 62 -7.21 3.12 -10.68
CA PHE A 62 -5.92 2.76 -11.28
C PHE A 62 -4.99 3.97 -11.41
N PHE A 63 -5.47 5.08 -12.01
CA PHE A 63 -4.66 6.30 -12.11
C PHE A 63 -4.41 6.95 -10.75
N GLY A 64 -5.38 6.91 -9.85
CA GLY A 64 -5.22 7.33 -8.47
C GLY A 64 -4.10 6.59 -7.75
N ALA A 65 -4.06 5.26 -7.89
CA ALA A 65 -3.04 4.42 -7.28
C ALA A 65 -1.65 4.69 -7.86
N ILE A 66 -1.51 4.96 -9.17
CA ILE A 66 -0.25 5.42 -9.75
C ILE A 66 0.22 6.70 -9.04
N ALA A 67 -0.65 7.72 -8.96
CA ALA A 67 -0.31 9.00 -8.36
C ALA A 67 0.03 8.89 -6.86
N CYS A 68 -0.77 8.14 -6.10
CA CYS A 68 -0.50 7.88 -4.68
C CYS A 68 0.84 7.17 -4.50
N THR A 69 1.10 6.09 -5.27
CA THR A 69 2.37 5.35 -5.19
C THR A 69 3.59 6.18 -5.56
N LEU A 70 3.47 7.07 -6.55
CA LEU A 70 4.52 8.03 -6.85
C LEU A 70 4.77 9.02 -5.70
N ALA A 71 3.71 9.46 -5.01
CA ALA A 71 3.82 10.47 -3.96
C ALA A 71 4.57 9.97 -2.72
N TRP A 72 4.24 8.80 -2.21
CA TRP A 72 4.87 8.24 -0.99
C TRP A 72 6.04 7.26 -1.26
N GLN A 73 6.25 6.83 -2.51
CA GLN A 73 7.35 5.95 -2.95
C GLN A 73 7.54 4.63 -2.18
N SER A 74 6.52 4.20 -1.42
CA SER A 74 6.57 2.99 -0.60
C SER A 74 5.57 1.96 -1.08
N SER A 75 6.08 0.84 -1.59
CA SER A 75 5.27 -0.29 -2.08
C SER A 75 4.54 -0.98 -0.93
N SER A 76 5.21 -1.15 0.22
CA SER A 76 4.60 -1.74 1.42
C SER A 76 3.43 -0.92 1.94
N LEU A 77 3.57 0.41 1.92
CA LEU A 77 2.51 1.31 2.34
C LEU A 77 1.33 1.31 1.33
N SER A 78 1.63 1.25 0.03
CA SER A 78 0.62 1.13 -1.03
C SER A 78 -0.22 -0.14 -0.86
N THR A 79 0.42 -1.29 -0.69
CA THR A 79 -0.27 -2.57 -0.51
C THR A 79 -1.06 -2.58 0.79
N ALA A 80 -0.49 -2.08 1.89
CA ALA A 80 -1.19 -1.98 3.17
C ALA A 80 -2.46 -1.13 3.09
N ALA A 81 -2.39 0.00 2.39
CA ALA A 81 -3.55 0.86 2.19
C ALA A 81 -4.62 0.17 1.36
N ILE A 82 -4.27 -0.45 0.22
CA ILE A 82 -5.23 -1.17 -0.63
C ILE A 82 -5.93 -2.28 0.17
N VAL A 83 -5.16 -3.11 0.89
CA VAL A 83 -5.71 -4.17 1.75
C VAL A 83 -6.63 -3.58 2.82
N GLY A 84 -6.23 -2.48 3.45
CA GLY A 84 -7.04 -1.76 4.43
C GLY A 84 -8.37 -1.24 3.88
N LEU A 85 -8.36 -0.69 2.67
CA LEU A 85 -9.57 -0.19 2.00
C LEU A 85 -10.53 -1.32 1.64
N VAL A 86 -10.02 -2.44 1.14
CA VAL A 86 -10.83 -3.63 0.85
C VAL A 86 -11.43 -4.18 2.14
N ALA A 87 -10.62 -4.33 3.20
CA ALA A 87 -11.07 -4.82 4.49
C ALA A 87 -12.13 -3.91 5.15
N SER A 88 -12.10 -2.60 4.86
CA SER A 88 -13.11 -1.66 5.34
C SER A 88 -14.44 -1.71 4.59
N GLY A 89 -14.48 -2.39 3.43
CA GLY A 89 -15.62 -2.42 2.51
C GLY A 89 -15.76 -1.17 1.63
N VAL A 90 -14.85 -0.20 1.74
CA VAL A 90 -14.91 1.05 0.96
C VAL A 90 -14.48 0.83 -0.48
N LEU A 91 -13.46 -0.01 -0.73
CA LEU A 91 -12.92 -0.26 -2.06
C LEU A 91 -13.47 -1.58 -2.64
N PRO A 92 -14.29 -1.52 -3.71
CA PRO A 92 -14.80 -2.71 -4.38
C PRO A 92 -13.67 -3.56 -4.95
N MET A 93 -13.91 -4.87 -5.05
CA MET A 93 -12.91 -5.82 -5.54
C MET A 93 -12.35 -5.51 -6.94
N PRO A 94 -13.18 -5.12 -7.95
CA PRO A 94 -12.67 -4.68 -9.25
C PRO A 94 -11.68 -3.50 -9.14
N SER A 95 -12.04 -2.50 -8.35
CA SER A 95 -11.21 -1.32 -8.10
C SER A 95 -9.95 -1.66 -7.30
N ALA A 96 -9.99 -2.65 -6.41
CA ALA A 96 -8.82 -3.12 -5.67
C ALA A 96 -7.78 -3.75 -6.59
N VAL A 97 -8.21 -4.60 -7.53
CA VAL A 97 -7.31 -5.17 -8.55
C VAL A 97 -6.69 -4.04 -9.38
N ALA A 98 -7.51 -3.07 -9.80
CA ALA A 98 -7.03 -1.91 -10.54
C ALA A 98 -6.03 -1.06 -9.73
N ALA A 99 -6.27 -0.88 -8.42
CA ALA A 99 -5.37 -0.18 -7.52
C ALA A 99 -4.00 -0.86 -7.43
N VAL A 100 -3.96 -2.20 -7.34
CA VAL A 100 -2.70 -2.95 -7.29
C VAL A 100 -1.93 -2.79 -8.61
N LEU A 101 -2.61 -2.90 -9.75
CA LEU A 101 -1.97 -2.69 -11.07
C LEU A 101 -1.41 -1.26 -11.20
N GLY A 102 -2.16 -0.26 -10.73
CA GLY A 102 -1.72 1.13 -10.73
C GLY A 102 -0.54 1.37 -9.80
N ALA A 103 -0.57 0.83 -8.58
CA ALA A 103 0.52 0.95 -7.61
C ALA A 103 1.83 0.32 -8.13
N ASN A 104 1.74 -0.80 -8.84
CA ASN A 104 2.92 -1.43 -9.46
C ASN A 104 3.55 -0.54 -10.54
N ILE A 105 2.74 0.15 -11.34
CA ILE A 105 3.24 1.16 -12.29
C ILE A 105 3.82 2.37 -11.55
N GLY A 106 3.14 2.87 -10.51
CA GLY A 106 3.62 4.02 -9.74
C GLY A 106 5.01 3.78 -9.14
N THR A 107 5.34 2.56 -8.74
CA THR A 107 6.66 2.21 -8.20
C THR A 107 7.79 2.42 -9.22
N THR A 108 7.51 2.33 -10.53
CA THR A 108 8.55 2.54 -11.56
C THR A 108 8.96 3.99 -11.70
N GLY A 109 8.13 4.94 -11.26
CA GLY A 109 8.48 6.36 -11.30
C GLY A 109 9.58 6.75 -10.32
N THR A 110 9.87 5.95 -9.29
CA THR A 110 11.04 6.16 -8.44
C THR A 110 12.33 6.07 -9.25
N ILE A 111 12.39 5.17 -10.23
CA ILE A 111 13.56 5.02 -11.13
C ILE A 111 13.66 6.23 -12.06
N TRP A 112 12.53 6.72 -12.58
CA TRP A 112 12.48 7.93 -13.40
C TRP A 112 12.93 9.16 -12.62
N LEU A 113 12.39 9.37 -11.41
CA LEU A 113 12.79 10.47 -10.53
C LEU A 113 14.28 10.38 -10.20
N ALA A 114 14.76 9.22 -9.76
CA ALA A 114 16.19 9.02 -9.48
C ALA A 114 17.07 9.32 -10.70
N GLY A 115 16.64 8.92 -11.91
CA GLY A 115 17.37 9.20 -13.14
C GLY A 115 17.36 10.68 -13.54
N VAL A 116 16.28 11.42 -13.26
CA VAL A 116 16.19 12.88 -13.49
C VAL A 116 17.06 13.66 -12.51
N PHE A 117 17.17 13.20 -11.26
CA PHE A 117 18.05 13.84 -10.28
C PHE A 117 19.53 13.47 -10.49
N ALA A 118 19.82 12.29 -11.04
CA ALA A 118 21.19 11.81 -11.27
C ALA A 118 21.76 12.17 -12.66
N SER A 119 20.94 12.59 -13.61
CA SER A 119 21.35 13.03 -14.96
C SER A 119 20.61 14.31 -15.29
N ASP A 120 21.28 15.30 -15.93
CA ASP A 120 20.80 16.65 -16.26
C ASP A 120 19.38 16.74 -16.87
N GLY A 121 18.34 16.46 -16.08
CA GLY A 121 16.94 16.47 -16.47
C GLY A 121 16.38 15.19 -17.10
N VAL A 122 17.19 14.27 -17.65
CA VAL A 122 16.68 13.05 -18.31
C VAL A 122 17.54 11.83 -17.94
N PRO A 123 16.94 10.68 -17.54
CA PRO A 123 17.70 9.47 -17.29
C PRO A 123 18.52 9.05 -18.53
N THR A 124 19.82 8.79 -18.35
CA THR A 124 20.72 8.33 -19.41
C THR A 124 21.36 6.98 -19.06
N GLY A 125 22.00 6.34 -20.06
CA GLY A 125 22.71 5.07 -19.88
C GLY A 125 21.86 3.92 -19.32
N ALA A 126 22.43 3.19 -18.37
CA ALA A 126 21.79 2.02 -17.75
C ALA A 126 20.50 2.37 -16.98
N VAL A 127 20.44 3.54 -16.33
CA VAL A 127 19.25 3.97 -15.57
C VAL A 127 18.05 4.13 -16.49
N LYS A 128 18.26 4.70 -17.69
CA LYS A 128 17.22 4.81 -18.72
C LYS A 128 16.68 3.45 -19.15
N GLN A 129 17.58 2.49 -19.39
CA GLN A 129 17.20 1.13 -19.80
C GLN A 129 16.40 0.43 -18.69
N ILE A 130 16.86 0.50 -17.45
CA ILE A 130 16.17 -0.07 -16.28
C ILE A 130 14.78 0.59 -16.14
N ALA A 131 14.68 1.91 -16.24
CA ALA A 131 13.42 2.65 -16.15
C ALA A 131 12.43 2.21 -17.24
N MET A 132 12.90 2.06 -18.49
CA MET A 132 12.07 1.62 -19.61
C MET A 132 11.61 0.18 -19.45
N VAL A 133 12.49 -0.75 -19.08
CA VAL A 133 12.13 -2.16 -18.95
C VAL A 133 11.14 -2.35 -17.80
N HIS A 134 11.42 -1.78 -16.62
CA HIS A 134 10.50 -1.87 -15.47
C HIS A 134 9.14 -1.22 -15.77
N SER A 135 9.13 -0.02 -16.36
CA SER A 135 7.87 0.65 -16.72
C SER A 135 7.13 -0.12 -17.82
N GLY A 136 7.84 -0.60 -18.83
CA GLY A 136 7.28 -1.33 -19.95
C GLY A 136 6.60 -2.63 -19.53
N VAL A 137 7.25 -3.44 -18.68
CA VAL A 137 6.65 -4.69 -18.17
C VAL A 137 5.42 -4.40 -17.31
N ASN A 138 5.45 -3.37 -16.45
CA ASN A 138 4.31 -3.02 -15.61
C ASN A 138 3.13 -2.44 -16.42
N VAL A 139 3.41 -1.62 -17.43
CA VAL A 139 2.39 -1.10 -18.35
C VAL A 139 1.80 -2.22 -19.20
N LEU A 140 2.63 -3.14 -19.71
CA LEU A 140 2.15 -4.31 -20.46
C LEU A 140 1.26 -5.20 -19.60
N MET A 141 1.68 -5.49 -18.37
CA MET A 141 0.88 -6.22 -17.39
C MET A 141 -0.47 -5.54 -17.16
N ALA A 142 -0.49 -4.22 -16.94
CA ALA A 142 -1.74 -3.48 -16.77
C ALA A 142 -2.60 -3.51 -18.04
N ALA A 143 -2.03 -3.30 -19.23
CA ALA A 143 -2.76 -3.34 -20.49
C ALA A 143 -3.42 -4.69 -20.75
N ILE A 144 -2.76 -5.78 -20.37
CA ILE A 144 -3.30 -7.14 -20.48
C ILE A 144 -4.37 -7.40 -19.42
N LEU A 145 -4.17 -6.98 -18.17
CA LEU A 145 -5.04 -7.36 -17.05
C LEU A 145 -6.22 -6.41 -16.80
N LEU A 146 -6.10 -5.12 -17.13
CA LEU A 146 -7.16 -4.12 -16.95
C LEU A 146 -8.49 -4.53 -17.63
N PRO A 147 -8.51 -5.02 -18.89
CA PRO A 147 -9.76 -5.47 -19.54
C PRO A 147 -10.41 -6.65 -18.82
N PHE A 148 -9.63 -7.47 -18.13
CA PHE A 148 -10.09 -8.68 -17.44
C PHE A 148 -10.35 -8.45 -15.94
N ILE A 149 -10.30 -7.20 -15.45
CA ILE A 149 -10.51 -6.87 -14.02
C ILE A 149 -11.76 -7.55 -13.47
N HIS A 150 -12.88 -7.48 -14.18
CA HIS A 150 -14.17 -8.02 -13.69
C HIS A 150 -14.13 -9.55 -13.53
N PHE A 151 -13.38 -10.25 -14.38
CA PHE A 151 -13.20 -11.69 -14.30
C PHE A 151 -12.29 -12.05 -13.11
N ILE A 152 -11.16 -11.35 -12.98
CA ILE A 152 -10.19 -11.55 -11.90
C ILE A 152 -10.84 -11.25 -10.56
N SER A 153 -11.55 -10.13 -10.43
CA SER A 153 -12.20 -9.74 -9.19
C SER A 153 -13.26 -10.76 -8.76
N ARG A 154 -14.01 -11.35 -9.71
CA ARG A 154 -15.01 -12.37 -9.41
C ARG A 154 -14.36 -13.66 -8.90
N PHE A 155 -13.22 -14.05 -9.47
CA PHE A 155 -12.47 -15.21 -8.99
C PHE A 155 -11.94 -14.97 -7.56
N VAL A 156 -11.32 -13.81 -7.31
CA VAL A 156 -10.74 -13.51 -6.01
C VAL A 156 -11.80 -13.30 -4.93
N SER A 157 -12.97 -12.74 -5.25
CA SER A 157 -14.07 -12.58 -4.30
C SER A 157 -14.69 -13.90 -3.81
N ARG A 158 -14.34 -15.04 -4.43
CA ARG A 158 -14.83 -16.38 -4.09
C ARG A 158 -13.84 -17.21 -3.25
N LEU A 159 -12.62 -16.71 -3.07
CA LEU A 159 -11.59 -17.29 -2.20
C LEU A 159 -11.83 -16.84 -0.76
#